data_AF-A0A2V5EFC3-F1
#
_entry.id   AF-A0A2V5EFC3-F1
#
_cell.length_a   1.000
_cell.length_b   1.000
_cell.length_c   1.000
_cell.angle_alpha   90.00
_cell.angle_beta   90.00
_cell.angle_gamma   90.00
#
_symmetry.space_group_name_H-M   'P 1'
#
loop_
_entity.id
_entity.type
_entity.pdbx_description
1 polymer ?
#
loop_
_entity_poly.entity_id
_entity_poly.type
_entity_poly.pdbx_seq_one_letter_code
_entity_poly.pdbx_strand_id
1 'polypeptide(L)'
;MEPAFWHKRWADNQIGFHQGQVNPYLQAHWPALGLAPGSRVLVPLCGKSLDLAWLAGQGYRVLGVELSRRAVEDFFREHGLEPEVRQQGAFEVWRQGDVELWCGDFFALRAQDIGDCVGLYDRAALIALPPQMRAKYMEALSASLPMSCRGLLVTLDYDQALLDGPPFSVGDEEVRQGFARWQVDELGAVELIQESPKFSQAGVSSLLERVYRIIR
;
A
#
# COMPACT_ATOMS: atom_id res chain seq x y z
N MET A 1 11.21 10.36 -5.77
CA MET A 1 9.88 10.74 -6.24
C MET A 1 9.62 12.10 -5.67
N GLU A 2 9.25 13.04 -6.52
CA GLU A 2 8.95 14.39 -6.07
C GLU A 2 7.52 14.42 -5.52
N PRO A 3 7.29 14.83 -4.26
CA PRO A 3 5.95 14.97 -3.69
C PRO A 3 4.96 15.71 -4.60
N ALA A 4 5.46 16.72 -5.34
CA ALA A 4 4.70 17.48 -6.31
C ALA A 4 4.00 16.63 -7.38
N PHE A 5 4.61 15.51 -7.81
CA PHE A 5 4.00 14.61 -8.79
C PHE A 5 2.68 14.02 -8.30
N TRP A 6 2.66 13.47 -7.08
CA TRP A 6 1.43 12.89 -6.52
C TRP A 6 0.40 13.93 -6.10
N HIS A 7 0.85 15.06 -5.54
CA HIS A 7 -0.05 16.17 -5.26
C HIS A 7 -0.77 16.63 -6.53
N LYS A 8 -0.06 16.74 -7.66
CA LYS A 8 -0.65 17.09 -8.95
C LYS A 8 -1.63 16.02 -9.45
N ARG A 9 -1.27 14.73 -9.39
CA ARG A 9 -2.17 13.63 -9.78
C ARG A 9 -3.50 13.66 -9.03
N TRP A 10 -3.46 13.87 -7.72
CA TRP A 10 -4.67 14.02 -6.90
C TRP A 10 -5.42 15.31 -7.21
N ALA A 11 -4.71 16.43 -7.38
CA ALA A 11 -5.32 17.71 -7.76
C ALA A 11 -6.10 17.60 -9.08
N ASP A 12 -5.52 16.92 -10.07
CA ASP A 12 -6.08 16.73 -11.41
C ASP A 12 -7.05 15.52 -11.50
N ASN A 13 -7.37 14.87 -10.37
CA ASN A 13 -8.22 13.67 -10.30
C ASN A 13 -7.75 12.49 -11.20
N GLN A 14 -6.44 12.38 -11.44
CA GLN A 14 -5.84 11.32 -12.24
C GLN A 14 -5.58 10.06 -11.41
N ILE A 15 -6.65 9.51 -10.84
CA ILE A 15 -6.63 8.45 -9.81
C ILE A 15 -6.99 7.07 -10.35
N GLY A 16 -6.53 6.72 -11.56
CA GLY A 16 -6.82 5.42 -12.19
C GLY A 16 -6.33 4.17 -11.42
N PHE A 17 -5.58 4.37 -10.33
CA PHE A 17 -5.16 3.33 -9.38
C PHE A 17 -6.20 3.05 -8.26
N HIS A 18 -7.15 3.97 -8.05
CA HIS A 18 -8.23 3.80 -7.08
C HIS A 18 -9.26 2.80 -7.62
N GLN A 19 -9.57 1.78 -6.83
CA GLN A 19 -10.60 0.79 -7.13
C GLN A 19 -11.88 1.17 -6.39
N GLY A 20 -13.02 1.13 -7.09
CA GLY A 20 -14.36 1.38 -6.50
C GLY A 20 -14.89 0.21 -5.67
N GLN A 21 -14.08 -0.81 -5.45
CA GLN A 21 -14.38 -1.98 -4.62
C GLN A 21 -13.14 -2.36 -3.81
N VAL A 22 -13.35 -3.11 -2.72
CA VAL A 22 -12.27 -3.71 -1.94
C VAL A 22 -11.49 -4.68 -2.82
N ASN A 23 -10.17 -4.72 -2.65
CA ASN A 23 -9.32 -5.60 -3.43
C ASN A 23 -9.66 -7.08 -3.14
N PRO A 24 -9.92 -7.91 -4.17
CA PRO A 24 -10.36 -9.28 -3.96
C PRO A 24 -9.28 -10.17 -3.30
N TYR A 25 -8.00 -9.92 -3.54
CA TYR A 25 -6.92 -10.69 -2.90
C TYR A 25 -6.83 -10.39 -1.41
N LEU A 26 -7.10 -9.15 -1.01
CA LEU A 26 -7.19 -8.79 0.40
C LEU A 26 -8.27 -9.65 1.06
N GLN A 27 -9.48 -9.68 0.51
CA GLN A 27 -10.58 -10.47 1.08
C GLN A 27 -10.28 -11.97 1.09
N ALA A 28 -9.66 -12.49 0.03
CA ALA A 28 -9.37 -13.91 -0.11
C ALA A 28 -8.24 -14.40 0.83
N HIS A 29 -7.19 -13.60 1.02
CA HIS A 29 -5.96 -14.08 1.65
C HIS A 29 -5.71 -13.50 3.06
N TRP A 30 -6.28 -12.34 3.39
CA TRP A 30 -6.07 -11.71 4.70
C TRP A 30 -6.46 -12.61 5.89
N PRO A 31 -7.58 -13.35 5.88
CA PRO A 31 -7.96 -14.21 7.02
C PRO A 31 -6.88 -15.27 7.36
N ALA A 32 -6.15 -15.76 6.35
CA ALA A 32 -5.12 -16.77 6.53
C ALA A 32 -3.83 -16.23 7.19
N LEU A 33 -3.68 -14.91 7.35
CA LEU A 33 -2.59 -14.32 8.11
C LEU A 33 -2.71 -14.63 9.61
N GLY A 34 -3.93 -14.89 10.10
CA GLY A 34 -4.19 -15.27 11.49
C GLY A 34 -3.87 -14.17 12.50
N LEU A 35 -4.06 -12.90 12.12
CA LEU A 35 -3.90 -11.78 13.03
C LEU A 35 -5.02 -11.76 14.07
N ALA A 36 -4.68 -11.44 15.32
CA ALA A 36 -5.69 -11.33 16.37
C ALA A 36 -6.60 -10.10 16.14
N PRO A 37 -7.89 -10.14 16.51
CA PRO A 37 -8.73 -8.95 16.55
C PRO A 37 -8.08 -7.82 17.36
N GLY A 38 -8.26 -6.57 16.92
CA GLY A 38 -7.61 -5.40 17.51
C GLY A 38 -6.13 -5.24 17.18
N SER A 39 -5.55 -6.15 16.38
CA SER A 39 -4.20 -5.95 15.82
C SER A 39 -4.12 -4.66 15.02
N ARG A 40 -2.97 -3.97 15.10
CA ARG A 40 -2.72 -2.76 14.32
C ARG A 40 -2.13 -3.13 12.95
N VAL A 41 -2.67 -2.54 11.89
CA VAL A 41 -2.34 -2.85 10.50
C VAL A 41 -1.82 -1.59 9.81
N LEU A 42 -0.61 -1.66 9.25
CA LEU A 42 -0.05 -0.59 8.44
C LEU A 42 -0.52 -0.74 6.97
N VAL A 43 -0.99 0.37 6.39
CA VAL A 43 -1.32 0.50 4.97
C VAL A 43 -0.54 1.68 4.40
N PRO A 44 0.65 1.45 3.83
CA PRO A 44 1.50 2.52 3.28
C PRO A 44 0.93 3.07 1.97
N LEU A 45 1.15 4.35 1.71
CA LEU A 45 0.70 5.09 0.51
C LEU A 45 -0.77 4.79 0.18
N CYS A 46 -1.63 4.84 1.19
CA CYS A 46 -2.95 4.23 1.14
C CYS A 46 -3.97 4.95 0.23
N GLY A 47 -3.68 6.18 -0.19
CA GLY A 47 -4.64 7.04 -0.87
C GLY A 47 -5.95 7.12 -0.08
N LYS A 48 -7.05 6.88 -0.78
CA LYS A 48 -8.40 6.72 -0.20
C LYS A 48 -8.95 5.29 -0.33
N SER A 49 -8.09 4.28 -0.23
CA SER A 49 -8.49 2.90 -0.52
C SER A 49 -9.67 2.43 0.34
N LEU A 50 -10.66 1.79 -0.28
CA LEU A 50 -11.78 1.14 0.42
C LEU A 50 -11.30 -0.03 1.30
N ASP A 51 -10.10 -0.55 1.02
CA ASP A 51 -9.43 -1.59 1.81
C ASP A 51 -9.21 -1.16 3.27
N LEU A 52 -8.98 0.14 3.51
CA LEU A 52 -8.82 0.71 4.86
C LEU A 52 -10.07 0.46 5.70
N ALA A 53 -11.24 0.82 5.14
CA ALA A 53 -12.53 0.63 5.81
C ALA A 53 -12.88 -0.85 5.97
N TRP A 54 -12.54 -1.69 4.98
CA TRP A 54 -12.77 -3.13 5.07
C TRP A 54 -11.95 -3.76 6.22
N LEU A 55 -10.66 -3.44 6.32
CA LEU A 55 -9.80 -3.91 7.40
C LEU A 55 -10.33 -3.47 8.78
N ALA A 56 -10.75 -2.21 8.92
CA ALA A 56 -11.37 -1.74 10.15
C ALA A 56 -12.66 -2.50 10.47
N GLY A 57 -13.50 -2.76 9.45
CA GLY A 57 -14.70 -3.58 9.58
C GLY A 57 -14.46 -5.05 9.95
N GLN A 58 -13.24 -5.57 9.71
CA GLN A 58 -12.82 -6.89 10.22
C GLN A 58 -12.33 -6.85 11.69
N GLY A 59 -12.38 -5.68 12.35
CA GLY A 59 -11.99 -5.50 13.74
C GLY A 59 -10.51 -5.18 13.95
N TYR A 60 -9.81 -4.69 12.93
CA TYR A 60 -8.42 -4.25 13.03
C TYR A 60 -8.31 -2.74 13.26
N ARG A 61 -7.23 -2.31 13.93
CA ARG A 61 -6.87 -0.89 14.02
C ARG A 61 -6.00 -0.52 12.82
N VAL A 62 -6.51 0.29 11.90
CA VAL A 62 -5.87 0.57 10.63
C VAL A 62 -5.10 1.89 10.70
N LEU A 63 -3.82 1.82 10.37
CA LEU A 63 -2.93 2.96 10.22
C LEU A 63 -2.58 3.12 8.74
N GLY A 64 -3.20 4.10 8.07
CA GLY A 64 -2.82 4.51 6.72
C GLY A 64 -1.77 5.61 6.75
N VAL A 65 -0.85 5.62 5.78
CA VAL A 65 0.10 6.74 5.60
C VAL A 65 -0.05 7.22 4.17
N GLU A 66 -0.39 8.50 4.00
CA GLU A 66 -0.68 9.08 2.69
C GLU A 66 -0.08 10.47 2.58
N LEU A 67 0.55 10.76 1.46
CA LEU A 67 1.20 12.04 1.23
C LEU A 67 0.19 13.15 0.92
N SER A 68 -0.87 12.83 0.18
CA SER A 68 -1.87 13.77 -0.30
C SER A 68 -2.94 14.03 0.75
N ARG A 69 -2.92 15.23 1.34
CA ARG A 69 -4.00 15.72 2.21
C ARG A 69 -5.37 15.59 1.56
N ARG A 70 -5.48 15.88 0.26
CA ARG A 70 -6.74 15.73 -0.49
C ARG A 70 -7.25 14.29 -0.47
N ALA A 71 -6.37 13.30 -0.61
CA ALA A 71 -6.78 11.89 -0.56
C ALA A 71 -7.33 11.51 0.83
N VAL A 72 -6.67 12.02 1.89
CA VAL A 72 -7.11 11.82 3.29
C VAL A 72 -8.47 12.47 3.52
N GLU A 73 -8.65 13.73 3.10
CA GLU A 73 -9.93 14.45 3.18
C GLU A 73 -11.04 13.74 2.38
N ASP A 74 -10.73 13.33 1.15
CA ASP A 74 -11.66 12.63 0.28
C ASP A 74 -12.08 11.28 0.89
N PHE A 75 -11.16 10.54 1.53
CA PHE A 75 -11.49 9.30 2.24
C PHE A 75 -12.55 9.54 3.32
N PHE A 76 -12.30 10.43 4.29
CA PHE A 76 -13.25 10.65 5.38
C PHE A 76 -14.58 11.21 4.88
N ARG A 77 -14.54 12.15 3.92
CA ARG A 77 -15.75 12.72 3.32
C ARG A 77 -16.60 11.67 2.60
N GLU A 78 -15.99 10.83 1.77
CA GLU A 78 -16.70 9.81 0.98
C GLU A 78 -17.29 8.70 1.87
N HIS A 79 -16.66 8.43 3.02
CA HIS A 79 -17.19 7.51 4.03
C HIS A 79 -18.19 8.18 5.01
N GLY A 80 -18.46 9.49 4.86
CA GLY A 80 -19.37 10.22 5.75
C GLY A 80 -18.87 10.30 7.20
N LEU A 81 -17.55 10.30 7.40
CA LEU A 81 -16.89 10.30 8.69
C LEU A 81 -16.35 11.69 9.02
N GLU A 82 -16.50 12.11 10.28
CA GLU A 82 -15.87 13.32 10.83
C GLU A 82 -14.66 12.92 11.67
N PRO A 83 -13.43 13.16 11.19
CA PRO A 83 -12.22 12.79 11.90
C PRO A 83 -11.76 13.85 12.90
N GLU A 84 -11.19 13.40 14.01
CA GLU A 84 -10.34 14.24 14.85
C GLU A 84 -8.99 14.45 14.14
N VAL A 85 -8.55 15.71 14.05
CA VAL A 85 -7.30 16.08 13.38
C VAL A 85 -6.31 16.64 14.39
N ARG A 86 -5.09 16.11 14.41
CA ARG A 86 -4.02 16.59 15.29
C ARG A 86 -2.66 16.56 14.61
N GLN A 87 -1.74 17.41 15.06
CA GLN A 87 -0.34 17.34 14.63
C GLN A 87 0.43 16.30 15.46
N GLN A 88 1.20 15.44 14.80
CA GLN A 88 2.11 14.50 15.44
C GLN A 88 3.43 14.44 14.66
N GLY A 89 4.44 15.16 15.15
CA GLY A 89 5.73 15.27 14.46
C GLY A 89 5.55 15.84 13.04
N ALA A 90 6.05 15.12 12.04
CA ALA A 90 5.96 15.49 10.63
C ALA A 90 4.58 15.25 9.99
N PHE A 91 3.63 14.67 10.73
CA PHE A 91 2.34 14.23 10.20
C PHE A 91 1.19 15.04 10.77
N GLU A 92 0.22 15.34 9.92
CA GLU A 92 -1.14 15.63 10.36
C GLU A 92 -1.91 14.31 10.43
N VAL A 93 -2.39 13.95 11.62
CA VAL A 93 -3.06 12.67 11.89
C VAL A 93 -4.55 12.90 11.95
N TRP A 94 -5.27 12.19 11.08
CA TRP A 94 -6.72 12.21 10.95
C TRP A 94 -7.25 10.89 11.47
N ARG A 95 -8.11 10.92 12.48
CA ARG A 95 -8.60 9.70 13.12
C ARG A 95 -10.11 9.69 13.27
N GLN A 96 -10.72 8.58 12.90
CA GLN A 96 -12.09 8.26 13.26
C GLN A 96 -12.15 6.78 13.64
N GLY A 97 -12.57 6.50 14.88
CA GLY A 97 -12.68 5.13 15.39
C GLY A 97 -11.36 4.35 15.27
N ASP A 98 -11.42 3.23 14.54
CA ASP A 98 -10.31 2.32 14.29
C ASP A 98 -9.51 2.65 13.02
N VAL A 99 -9.82 3.74 12.32
CA VAL A 99 -9.05 4.22 11.16
C VAL A 99 -8.29 5.49 11.52
N GLU A 100 -6.98 5.46 11.32
CA GLU A 100 -6.06 6.57 11.53
C GLU A 100 -5.23 6.77 10.25
N LEU A 101 -5.36 7.94 9.61
CA LEU A 101 -4.59 8.30 8.41
C LEU A 101 -3.56 9.39 8.76
N TRP A 102 -2.29 9.09 8.53
CA TRP A 102 -1.18 10.00 8.74
C TRP A 102 -0.86 10.69 7.43
N CYS A 103 -1.26 11.95 7.33
CA CYS A 103 -0.98 12.80 6.19
C CYS A 103 0.47 13.28 6.26
N GLY A 104 1.34 12.76 5.40
CA GLY A 104 2.76 13.12 5.32
C GLY A 104 3.60 12.13 4.51
N ASP A 105 4.91 12.38 4.46
CA ASP A 105 5.85 11.49 3.78
C ASP A 105 6.07 10.21 4.57
N PHE A 106 5.85 9.05 3.94
CA PHE A 106 6.15 7.73 4.52
C PHE A 106 7.57 7.63 5.07
N PHE A 107 8.56 8.23 4.40
CA PHE A 107 9.95 8.17 4.85
C PHE A 107 10.24 9.04 6.09
N ALA A 108 9.28 9.83 6.56
CA ALA A 108 9.35 10.55 7.83
C ALA A 108 8.87 9.72 9.04
N LEU A 109 8.35 8.51 8.82
CA LEU A 109 7.97 7.59 9.90
C LEU A 109 9.21 7.19 10.71
N ARG A 110 9.03 7.10 12.03
CA ARG A 110 10.03 6.54 12.93
C ARG A 110 9.60 5.14 13.35
N ALA A 111 10.56 4.31 13.76
CA ALA A 111 10.26 2.94 14.19
C ALA A 111 9.17 2.85 15.28
N GLN A 112 9.17 3.80 16.23
CA GLN A 112 8.16 3.87 17.30
C GLN A 112 6.74 4.19 16.81
N ASP A 113 6.59 4.79 15.62
CA ASP A 113 5.28 5.19 15.10
C ASP A 113 4.49 3.96 14.59
N ILE A 114 5.20 2.93 14.14
CA ILE A 114 4.64 1.69 13.54
C ILE A 114 5.11 0.39 14.20
N GLY A 115 5.86 0.48 15.31
CA GLY A 115 6.47 -0.67 15.96
C GLY A 115 5.49 -1.68 16.57
N ASP A 116 4.22 -1.30 16.73
CA ASP A 116 3.13 -2.18 17.17
C ASP A 116 2.24 -2.68 16.00
N CYS A 117 2.56 -2.33 14.76
CA CYS A 117 1.86 -2.81 13.57
C CYS A 117 2.26 -4.26 13.25
N VAL A 118 1.48 -5.21 13.75
CA VAL A 118 1.67 -6.65 13.46
C VAL A 118 1.05 -7.08 12.12
N GLY A 119 0.28 -6.20 11.46
CA GLY A 119 -0.21 -6.38 10.10
C GLY A 119 0.41 -5.39 9.12
N LEU A 120 0.65 -5.82 7.88
CA LEU A 120 1.06 -4.98 6.75
C LEU A 120 0.21 -5.30 5.51
N TYR A 121 -0.42 -4.30 4.90
CA TYR A 121 -1.08 -4.45 3.60
C TYR A 121 -0.48 -3.46 2.61
N ASP A 122 0.35 -3.97 1.70
CA ASP A 122 1.02 -3.17 0.66
C ASP A 122 0.41 -3.51 -0.70
N ARG A 123 -0.44 -2.60 -1.19
CA ARG A 123 -1.01 -2.68 -2.54
C ARG A 123 -0.95 -1.30 -3.15
N ALA A 124 -0.41 -1.23 -4.37
CA ALA A 124 -0.16 0.04 -5.05
C ALA A 124 0.78 1.02 -4.30
N ALA A 125 1.51 0.57 -3.28
CA ALA A 125 2.50 1.37 -2.57
C ALA A 125 3.92 1.09 -3.07
N LEU A 126 4.42 -0.15 -2.96
CA LEU A 126 5.75 -0.51 -3.46
C LEU A 126 5.91 -0.20 -4.95
N ILE A 127 4.91 -0.57 -5.77
CA ILE A 127 4.89 -0.33 -7.22
C ILE A 127 4.66 1.14 -7.58
N ALA A 128 4.30 2.01 -6.64
CA ALA A 128 4.26 3.46 -6.88
C ALA A 128 5.66 4.08 -6.83
N LEU A 129 6.64 3.42 -6.21
CA LEU A 129 7.95 3.99 -5.95
C LEU A 129 8.94 3.71 -7.11
N PRO A 130 9.72 4.72 -7.52
CA PRO A 130 10.77 4.52 -8.52
C PRO A 130 11.89 3.60 -7.98
N PRO A 131 12.64 2.92 -8.85
CA PRO A 131 13.62 1.89 -8.45
C PRO A 131 14.57 2.32 -7.32
N GLN A 132 15.12 3.54 -7.39
CA GLN A 132 16.07 4.04 -6.39
C GLN A 132 15.49 4.22 -4.97
N MET A 133 14.16 4.20 -4.82
CA MET A 133 13.49 4.35 -3.53
C MET A 133 12.98 3.04 -2.95
N ARG A 134 12.79 1.99 -3.77
CA ARG A 134 12.17 0.74 -3.34
C ARG A 134 13.01 0.00 -2.31
N ALA A 135 14.33 -0.06 -2.51
CA ALA A 135 15.25 -0.63 -1.52
C ALA A 135 15.16 0.09 -0.16
N LYS A 136 15.15 1.43 -0.17
CA LYS A 136 14.99 2.24 1.06
C LYS A 136 13.64 1.99 1.73
N TYR A 137 12.58 1.84 0.94
CA TYR A 137 11.23 1.58 1.44
C TYR A 137 11.11 0.22 2.12
N MET A 138 11.57 -0.86 1.46
CA MET A 138 11.55 -2.20 2.02
C MET A 138 12.47 -2.31 3.25
N GLU A 139 13.60 -1.60 3.27
CA GLU A 139 14.46 -1.49 4.45
C GLU A 139 13.76 -0.75 5.60
N ALA A 140 13.07 0.36 5.32
CA ALA A 140 12.35 1.11 6.35
C ALA A 140 11.24 0.27 7.02
N LEU A 141 10.48 -0.49 6.23
CA LEU A 141 9.49 -1.47 6.73
C LEU A 141 10.20 -2.53 7.59
N SER A 142 11.25 -3.12 7.05
CA SER A 142 12.02 -4.18 7.70
C SER A 142 12.76 -3.73 8.95
N ALA A 143 13.07 -2.45 9.11
CA ALA A 143 13.72 -1.91 10.31
C ALA A 143 12.72 -1.55 11.40
N SER A 144 11.48 -1.22 11.04
CA SER A 144 10.51 -0.56 11.93
C SER A 144 9.38 -1.46 12.40
N LEU A 145 8.93 -2.40 11.56
CA LEU A 145 7.85 -3.32 11.92
C LEU A 145 8.34 -4.37 12.94
N PRO A 146 7.47 -5.02 13.73
CA PRO A 146 7.84 -6.08 14.67
C PRO A 146 8.19 -7.40 13.98
N MET A 147 8.95 -8.28 14.64
CA MET A 147 9.29 -9.63 14.13
C MET A 147 8.09 -10.57 14.05
N SER A 148 6.93 -10.17 14.59
CA SER A 148 5.68 -10.91 14.44
C SER A 148 4.83 -10.41 13.28
N CYS A 149 5.32 -9.43 12.51
CA CYS A 149 4.56 -8.80 11.45
C CYS A 149 4.25 -9.80 10.33
N ARG A 150 2.98 -9.84 9.94
CA ARG A 150 2.48 -10.64 8.81
C ARG A 150 1.77 -9.70 7.85
N GLY A 151 1.97 -9.90 6.56
CA GLY A 151 1.40 -9.01 5.57
C GLY A 151 1.03 -9.66 4.27
N LEU A 152 0.29 -8.90 3.49
CA LEU A 152 -0.07 -9.17 2.11
C LEU A 152 0.54 -8.08 1.24
N LEU A 153 1.30 -8.49 0.23
CA LEU A 153 1.95 -7.60 -0.73
C LEU A 153 1.40 -7.93 -2.14
N VAL A 154 1.01 -6.90 -2.88
CA VAL A 154 0.55 -7.02 -4.27
C VAL A 154 1.46 -6.20 -5.18
N THR A 155 2.08 -6.85 -6.17
CA THR A 155 2.95 -6.21 -7.16
C THR A 155 2.47 -6.44 -8.59
N LEU A 156 3.04 -5.69 -9.54
CA LEU A 156 2.86 -5.90 -10.97
C LEU A 156 4.21 -6.25 -11.59
N ASP A 157 4.21 -7.20 -12.52
CA ASP A 157 5.39 -7.70 -13.20
C ASP A 157 5.15 -7.72 -14.70
N TYR A 158 5.89 -6.86 -15.40
CA TYR A 158 5.85 -6.66 -16.85
C TYR A 158 7.22 -6.14 -17.32
N ASP A 159 7.45 -6.11 -18.64
CA ASP A 159 8.65 -5.51 -19.20
C ASP A 159 8.66 -3.98 -19.00
N GLN A 160 9.43 -3.54 -18.00
CA GLN A 160 9.54 -2.13 -17.61
C GLN A 160 10.07 -1.24 -18.74
N ALA A 161 10.78 -1.78 -19.74
CA ALA A 161 11.29 -1.01 -20.86
C ALA A 161 10.20 -0.53 -21.83
N LEU A 162 9.01 -1.15 -21.80
CA LEU A 162 7.91 -0.85 -22.71
C LEU A 162 6.96 0.23 -22.18
N LEU A 163 6.91 0.43 -20.87
CA LEU A 163 6.01 1.40 -20.25
C LEU A 163 6.64 1.97 -18.98
N ASP A 164 6.80 3.29 -18.92
CA ASP A 164 7.24 3.96 -17.70
C ASP A 164 6.15 3.92 -16.60
N GLY A 165 6.60 3.79 -15.36
CA GLY A 165 5.74 3.85 -14.18
C GLY A 165 5.38 5.29 -13.75
N PRO A 166 4.56 5.43 -12.69
CA PRO A 166 3.87 4.36 -11.98
C PRO A 166 2.59 3.85 -12.71
N PRO A 167 2.16 2.61 -12.41
CA PRO A 167 2.85 1.66 -11.54
C PRO A 167 4.10 1.09 -12.22
N PHE A 168 5.19 0.95 -11.46
CA PHE A 168 6.44 0.32 -11.88
C PHE A 168 6.32 -1.20 -11.79
N SER A 169 7.05 -1.91 -12.64
CA SER A 169 7.26 -3.34 -12.55
C SER A 169 8.14 -3.66 -11.33
N VAL A 170 7.68 -4.61 -10.52
CA VAL A 170 8.36 -5.17 -9.35
C VAL A 170 8.11 -6.68 -9.37
N GLY A 171 9.01 -7.40 -10.05
CA GLY A 171 8.96 -8.85 -10.21
C GLY A 171 9.37 -9.62 -8.96
N ASP A 172 9.21 -10.95 -9.01
CA ASP A 172 9.46 -11.86 -7.87
C ASP A 172 10.88 -11.76 -7.31
N GLU A 173 11.89 -11.68 -8.17
CA GLU A 173 13.28 -11.57 -7.73
C GLU A 173 13.52 -10.31 -6.87
N GLU A 174 12.97 -9.16 -7.29
CA GLU A 174 13.11 -7.91 -6.54
C GLU A 174 12.39 -7.98 -5.19
N VAL A 175 11.20 -8.58 -5.14
CA VAL A 175 10.46 -8.80 -3.88
C VAL A 175 11.27 -9.66 -2.92
N ARG A 176 11.79 -10.80 -3.39
CA ARG A 176 12.57 -11.72 -2.56
C ARG A 176 13.88 -11.11 -2.07
N GLN A 177 14.57 -10.33 -2.90
CA GLN A 177 15.78 -9.64 -2.51
C GLN A 177 15.49 -8.52 -1.49
N GLY A 178 14.46 -7.71 -1.73
CA GLY A 178 14.10 -6.59 -0.87
C GLY A 178 13.55 -7.01 0.49
N PHE A 179 12.86 -8.14 0.54
CA PHE A 179 12.34 -8.76 1.77
C PHE A 179 13.16 -9.99 2.19
N ALA A 180 14.47 -10.03 1.92
CA ALA A 180 15.32 -11.20 2.24
C ALA A 180 15.39 -11.56 3.74
N ARG A 181 14.99 -10.63 4.63
CA ARG A 181 14.86 -10.88 6.09
C ARG A 181 13.48 -11.38 6.51
N TRP A 182 12.60 -11.64 5.54
CA TRP A 182 11.25 -12.11 5.72
C TRP A 182 11.08 -13.43 4.98
N GLN A 183 10.14 -14.25 5.45
CA GLN A 183 9.59 -15.31 4.62
C GLN A 183 8.66 -14.69 3.58
N VAL A 184 8.84 -15.05 2.30
CA VAL A 184 8.03 -14.58 1.17
C VAL A 184 7.43 -15.79 0.45
N ASP A 185 6.12 -15.99 0.63
CA ASP A 185 5.35 -17.04 -0.04
C ASP A 185 4.50 -16.41 -1.16
N GLU A 186 4.67 -16.84 -2.41
CA GLU A 186 3.78 -16.44 -3.50
C GLU A 186 2.44 -17.18 -3.35
N LEU A 187 1.35 -16.43 -3.26
CA LEU A 187 -0.02 -16.97 -3.16
C LEU A 187 -0.66 -17.14 -4.54
N GLY A 188 -0.20 -16.37 -5.53
CA GLY A 188 -0.61 -16.49 -6.92
C GLY A 188 -0.06 -15.37 -7.81
N ALA A 189 -0.17 -15.60 -9.12
CA ALA A 189 0.08 -14.62 -10.16
C ALA A 189 -1.06 -14.69 -11.18
N VAL A 190 -1.66 -13.54 -11.50
CA VAL A 190 -2.79 -13.44 -12.43
C VAL A 190 -2.35 -12.62 -13.64
N GLU A 191 -2.56 -13.17 -14.83
CA GLU A 191 -2.30 -12.47 -16.10
C GLU A 191 -3.44 -11.48 -16.39
N LEU A 192 -3.10 -10.19 -16.46
CA LEU A 192 -4.05 -9.09 -16.61
C LEU A 192 -3.91 -8.34 -17.93
N ILE A 193 -3.06 -8.79 -18.85
CA ILE A 193 -2.79 -8.02 -20.07
C ILE A 193 -4.04 -7.75 -20.92
N GLN A 194 -5.00 -8.69 -20.92
CA GLN A 194 -6.27 -8.55 -21.66
C GLN A 194 -7.19 -7.49 -21.05
N GLU A 195 -7.08 -7.25 -19.74
CA GLU A 195 -7.89 -6.30 -18.97
C GLU A 195 -7.23 -4.91 -18.86
N SER A 196 -6.04 -4.75 -19.46
CA SER A 196 -5.19 -3.57 -19.29
C SER A 196 -4.86 -2.87 -20.61
N PRO A 197 -5.82 -2.12 -21.22
CA PRO A 197 -5.60 -1.41 -22.49
C PRO A 197 -4.38 -0.50 -22.51
N LYS A 198 -4.07 0.16 -21.38
CA LYS A 198 -2.87 1.01 -21.24
C LYS A 198 -1.58 0.23 -21.53
N PHE A 199 -1.48 -1.00 -21.02
CA PHE A 199 -0.29 -1.83 -21.13
C PHE A 199 -0.21 -2.49 -22.50
N SER A 200 -1.31 -3.03 -23.00
CA SER A 200 -1.34 -3.65 -24.34
C SER A 200 -1.06 -2.64 -25.46
N GLN A 201 -1.56 -1.40 -25.34
CA GLN A 201 -1.24 -0.31 -26.29
C GLN A 201 0.23 0.12 -26.24
N ALA A 202 0.91 -0.07 -25.10
CA ALA A 202 2.35 0.17 -24.95
C ALA A 202 3.21 -0.99 -25.47
N GLY A 203 2.59 -2.04 -26.02
CA GLY A 203 3.30 -3.21 -26.56
C GLY A 203 3.67 -4.27 -25.52
N VAL A 204 3.24 -4.10 -24.26
CA VAL A 204 3.43 -5.12 -23.22
C VAL A 204 2.67 -6.39 -23.60
N SER A 205 3.36 -7.53 -23.60
CA SER A 205 2.78 -8.82 -23.96
C SER A 205 2.32 -9.65 -22.77
N SER A 206 2.78 -9.35 -21.56
CA SER A 206 2.40 -10.00 -20.30
C SER A 206 2.44 -8.98 -19.16
N LEU A 207 1.41 -9.00 -18.33
CA LEU A 207 1.26 -8.17 -17.13
C LEU A 207 0.74 -9.07 -16.01
N LEU A 208 1.64 -9.53 -15.16
CA LEU A 208 1.28 -10.36 -14.02
C LEU A 208 1.02 -9.49 -12.80
N GLU A 209 -0.15 -9.61 -12.19
CA GLU A 209 -0.38 -9.16 -10.83
C GLU A 209 -0.05 -10.30 -9.87
N ARG A 210 0.96 -10.07 -9.03
CA ARG A 210 1.52 -11.07 -8.13
C ARG A 210 1.11 -10.76 -6.69
N VAL A 211 0.71 -11.79 -5.96
CA VAL A 211 0.24 -11.67 -4.58
C VAL A 211 1.13 -12.51 -3.68
N TYR A 212 1.65 -11.91 -2.63
CA TYR A 212 2.55 -12.55 -1.68
C TYR A 212 2.02 -12.45 -0.26
N ARG A 213 2.17 -13.54 0.49
CA ARG A 213 2.21 -13.49 1.96
C ARG A 213 3.65 -13.23 2.38
N ILE A 214 3.85 -12.22 3.21
CA ILE A 214 5.15 -11.92 3.81
C ILE A 214 5.08 -12.03 5.33
N ILE A 215 6.10 -12.62 5.94
CA ILE A 215 6.21 -12.80 7.40
C ILE A 215 7.62 -12.40 7.82
N ARG A 216 7.74 -11.40 8.69
CA ARG A 216 9.05 -10.99 9.23
C ARG A 216 9.56 -12.00 10.26
#